data_AF-A0A948F6N0-F1
#
_entry.id   AF-A0A948F6N0-F1
#
_cell.length_a   1.000
_cell.length_b   1.000
_cell.length_c   1.000
_cell.angle_alpha   90.00
_cell.angle_beta   90.00
_cell.angle_gamma   90.00
#
_symmetry.space_group_name_H-M   'P 1'
#
loop_
_entity.id
_entity.type
_entity.pdbx_description
1 polymer ?
#
loop_
_entity_poly.entity_id
_entity_poly.type
_entity_poly.pdbx_seq_one_letter_code
_entity_poly.pdbx_strand_id
1 'polypeptide(L)'
;MQIETHSEGIIRPVKGKRDPHLDPDALMVMLPSELKHLVREAQAAEIPFSDTPLYRLYRSRTKTGASITLAGPFMGAPHAVIALEKLIVLGAKRILVLGWCGSLQPDLRIGDLVIPARAISEEGTSKHYPVGHEAPESDSGLNRMLEASIRDRGRTFTKGEIWTT
;
A
#
# COMPACT_ATOMS: atom_id res chain seq x y z
N MET A 1 -11.73 -23.64 -14.55
CA MET A 1 -10.89 -23.04 -15.60
C MET A 1 -9.52 -22.79 -14.99
N GLN A 2 -8.56 -23.70 -15.19
CA GLN A 2 -7.18 -23.47 -14.79
C GLN A 2 -6.63 -22.37 -15.69
N ILE A 3 -6.33 -21.20 -15.14
CA ILE A 3 -5.64 -20.14 -15.87
C ILE A 3 -4.19 -20.61 -15.99
N GLU A 4 -3.77 -20.96 -17.20
CA GLU A 4 -2.37 -21.29 -17.48
C GLU A 4 -1.47 -20.12 -17.04
N THR A 5 -0.57 -20.38 -16.11
CA THR A 5 0.33 -19.39 -15.48
C THR A 5 1.46 -18.91 -16.39
N HIS A 6 1.35 -19.12 -17.70
CA HIS A 6 2.42 -18.88 -18.68
C HIS A 6 2.08 -17.83 -19.75
N SER A 7 1.00 -17.08 -19.60
CA SER A 7 0.74 -15.95 -20.52
C SER A 7 1.59 -14.75 -20.12
N GLU A 8 2.73 -14.57 -20.79
CA GLU A 8 3.44 -13.30 -20.81
C GLU A 8 2.54 -12.25 -21.49
N GLY A 9 1.81 -11.46 -20.70
CA GLY A 9 0.85 -10.48 -21.21
C GLY A 9 1.43 -9.57 -22.32
N ILE A 10 0.61 -9.28 -23.34
CA ILE A 10 0.98 -8.43 -24.50
C ILE A 10 1.30 -7.01 -24.03
N ILE A 11 0.50 -6.49 -23.10
CA ILE A 11 0.73 -5.20 -22.45
C ILE A 11 1.36 -5.48 -21.10
N ARG A 12 2.53 -4.88 -20.86
CA ARG A 12 3.22 -4.97 -19.58
C ARG A 12 3.28 -3.60 -18.93
N PRO A 13 3.16 -3.54 -17.60
CA PRO A 13 3.55 -2.36 -16.83
C PRO A 13 5.02 -2.02 -17.14
N VAL A 14 5.27 -0.86 -17.74
CA VAL A 14 6.62 -0.37 -18.08
C VAL A 14 6.82 1.04 -17.57
N LYS A 15 8.07 1.34 -17.21
CA LYS A 15 8.47 2.70 -16.84
C LYS A 15 8.49 3.58 -18.08
N GLY A 16 7.67 4.61 -18.11
CA GLY A 16 7.66 5.62 -19.17
C GLY A 16 8.89 6.53 -19.10
N LYS A 17 9.21 7.19 -20.22
CA LYS A 17 10.37 8.12 -20.31
C LYS A 17 10.33 9.26 -19.29
N ARG A 18 9.13 9.69 -18.88
CA ARG A 18 8.90 10.78 -17.92
C ARG A 18 8.68 10.29 -16.49
N ASP A 19 8.68 8.98 -16.27
CA ASP A 19 8.44 8.44 -14.95
C ASP A 19 9.70 8.47 -14.08
N PRO A 20 9.55 8.77 -12.78
CA PRO A 20 10.67 8.77 -11.85
C PRO A 20 11.18 7.35 -11.59
N HIS A 21 12.40 7.23 -11.10
CA HIS A 21 12.79 6.05 -10.33
C HIS A 21 12.42 6.28 -8.86
N LEU A 22 11.84 5.29 -8.21
CA LEU A 22 11.50 5.32 -6.79
C LEU A 22 12.53 4.52 -6.00
N ASP A 23 12.83 5.00 -4.79
CA ASP A 23 13.55 4.21 -3.80
C ASP A 23 12.66 3.05 -3.29
N PRO A 24 13.22 2.04 -2.61
CA PRO A 24 12.51 0.79 -2.31
C PRO A 24 11.23 0.93 -1.47
N ASP A 25 11.08 2.01 -0.71
CA ASP A 25 10.00 2.17 0.26
C ASP A 25 8.89 3.04 -0.27
N ALA A 26 7.67 2.51 -0.23
CA ALA A 26 6.46 3.25 -0.53
C ALA A 26 5.40 3.08 0.56
N LEU A 27 4.70 4.17 0.86
CA LEU A 27 3.49 4.21 1.67
C LEU A 27 2.33 4.65 0.77
N MET A 28 1.43 3.72 0.48
CA MET A 28 0.16 4.03 -0.16
C MET A 28 -0.82 4.56 0.89
N VAL A 29 -1.44 5.70 0.63
CA VAL A 29 -2.37 6.36 1.56
C VAL A 29 -3.74 6.46 0.90
N MET A 30 -4.76 5.89 1.53
CA MET A 30 -6.11 5.81 0.95
C MET A 30 -6.81 7.17 0.93
N LEU A 31 -6.76 7.89 2.06
CA LEU A 31 -7.58 9.08 2.26
C LEU A 31 -6.85 10.38 1.89
N PRO A 32 -7.52 11.34 1.20
CA PRO A 32 -6.91 12.61 0.82
C PRO A 32 -6.44 13.48 2.01
N SER A 33 -7.18 13.47 3.12
CA SER A 33 -6.84 14.23 4.34
C SER A 33 -5.54 13.76 4.97
N GLU A 34 -5.40 12.44 5.12
CA GLU A 34 -4.25 11.76 5.71
C GLU A 34 -3.03 11.96 4.81
N LEU A 35 -3.20 11.82 3.50
CA LEU A 35 -2.12 12.08 2.56
C LEU A 35 -1.64 13.53 2.65
N LYS A 36 -2.56 14.51 2.64
CA LYS A 36 -2.20 15.92 2.80
C LYS A 36 -1.49 16.19 4.12
N HIS A 37 -1.90 15.52 5.20
CA HIS A 37 -1.27 15.63 6.50
C HIS A 37 0.17 15.09 6.45
N LEU A 38 0.35 13.84 5.97
CA LEU A 38 1.65 13.18 5.86
C LEU A 38 2.61 13.92 4.93
N VAL A 39 2.13 14.47 3.81
CA VAL A 39 2.96 15.28 2.89
C VAL A 39 3.51 16.51 3.60
N ARG A 40 2.69 17.20 4.42
CA ARG A 40 3.15 18.34 5.20
C ARG A 40 4.11 17.94 6.32
N GLU A 41 3.75 16.93 7.11
CA GLU A 41 4.54 16.46 8.25
C GLU A 41 5.92 15.95 7.80
N ALA A 42 5.95 15.14 6.74
CA ALA A 42 7.17 14.56 6.20
C ALA A 42 7.93 15.51 5.25
N GLN A 43 7.47 16.75 5.10
CA GLN A 43 8.03 17.75 4.16
C GLN A 43 8.25 17.18 2.76
N ALA A 44 7.28 16.39 2.28
CA ALA A 44 7.42 15.63 1.05
C ALA A 44 7.21 16.53 -0.18
N ALA A 45 8.05 16.34 -1.21
CA ALA A 45 7.94 17.04 -2.47
C ALA A 45 7.15 16.21 -3.49
N GLU A 46 6.22 16.83 -4.23
CA GLU A 46 5.48 16.14 -5.29
C GLU A 46 6.42 15.71 -6.44
N ILE A 47 6.20 14.51 -6.96
CA ILE A 47 6.95 13.95 -8.08
C ILE A 47 6.01 13.81 -9.28
N PRO A 48 6.28 14.48 -10.41
CA PRO A 48 5.49 14.29 -11.62
C PRO A 48 5.75 12.90 -12.22
N PHE A 49 4.69 12.26 -12.74
CA PHE A 49 4.77 10.98 -13.44
C PHE A 49 3.58 10.80 -14.41
N SER A 50 3.57 9.75 -15.23
CA SER A 50 2.58 9.57 -16.30
C SER A 50 1.12 9.51 -15.83
N ASP A 51 0.87 8.98 -14.62
CA ASP A 51 -0.48 8.67 -14.15
C ASP A 51 -0.96 9.65 -13.06
N THR A 52 -0.34 10.85 -13.03
CA THR A 52 -0.68 11.97 -12.13
C THR A 52 -2.19 12.29 -12.04
N PRO A 53 -3.01 12.13 -13.10
CA PRO A 53 -4.45 12.33 -12.98
C PRO A 53 -5.18 11.30 -12.10
N LEU A 54 -4.62 10.09 -11.92
CA LEU A 54 -5.25 9.01 -11.15
C LEU A 54 -4.92 9.11 -9.66
N TYR A 55 -3.64 9.33 -9.34
CA TYR A 55 -3.13 9.54 -7.98
C TYR A 55 -1.83 10.34 -8.03
N ARG A 56 -1.32 10.74 -6.87
CA ARG A 56 -0.13 11.58 -6.72
C ARG A 56 1.01 10.82 -6.06
N LEU A 57 2.23 11.18 -6.43
CA LEU A 57 3.45 10.69 -5.80
C LEU A 57 4.16 11.84 -5.09
N TYR A 58 4.65 11.59 -3.88
CA TYR A 58 5.48 12.51 -3.14
C TYR A 58 6.72 11.79 -2.61
N ARG A 59 7.84 12.49 -2.53
CA ARG A 59 9.08 11.98 -1.92
C ARG A 59 9.37 12.71 -0.64
N SER A 60 9.50 11.97 0.45
CA SER A 60 10.11 12.47 1.68
C SER A 60 11.49 11.86 1.84
N ARG A 61 12.46 12.67 2.30
CA ARG A 61 13.80 12.21 2.67
C ARG A 61 13.95 12.29 4.17
N THR A 62 14.39 11.19 4.77
CA THR A 62 14.82 11.15 6.17
C THR A 62 16.14 11.88 6.35
N LYS A 63 16.43 12.28 7.59
CA LYS A 63 17.70 12.92 7.95
C LYS A 63 18.93 12.04 7.70
N THR A 64 18.74 10.72 7.63
CA THR A 64 19.79 9.73 7.36
C THR A 64 20.00 9.48 5.86
N GLY A 65 19.29 10.20 4.99
CA GLY A 65 19.42 10.10 3.53
C GLY A 65 18.51 9.08 2.87
N ALA A 66 17.90 8.15 3.62
CA ALA A 66 16.87 7.24 3.11
C ALA A 66 15.62 8.02 2.67
N SER A 67 14.93 7.58 1.62
CA SER A 67 13.70 8.22 1.16
C SER A 67 12.53 7.26 1.12
N ILE A 68 11.33 7.79 1.33
CA ILE A 68 10.07 7.07 1.22
C ILE A 68 9.17 7.79 0.21
N THR A 69 8.51 7.01 -0.63
CA THR A 69 7.50 7.51 -1.57
C THR A 69 6.12 7.45 -0.91
N LEU A 70 5.41 8.57 -0.85
CA LEU A 70 3.99 8.58 -0.52
C LEU A 70 3.19 8.50 -1.82
N ALA A 71 2.21 7.61 -1.90
CA ALA A 71 1.37 7.42 -3.08
C ALA A 71 -0.11 7.48 -2.71
N GLY A 72 -0.90 8.28 -3.42
CA GLY A 72 -2.34 8.36 -3.21
C GLY A 72 -2.94 9.71 -3.63
N PRO A 73 -4.20 10.01 -3.24
CA PRO A 73 -5.11 9.09 -2.59
C PRO A 73 -5.51 7.96 -3.55
N PHE A 74 -5.97 6.84 -3.01
CA PHE A 74 -6.59 5.78 -3.81
C PHE A 74 -7.82 5.24 -3.07
N MET A 75 -8.76 4.61 -3.78
CA MET A 75 -9.96 4.07 -3.17
C MET A 75 -10.47 2.88 -3.96
N GLY A 76 -10.76 1.79 -3.25
CA GLY A 76 -11.13 0.51 -3.86
C GLY A 76 -9.93 -0.26 -4.39
N ALA A 77 -10.08 -1.58 -4.44
CA ALA A 77 -9.01 -2.48 -4.85
C ALA A 77 -8.56 -2.32 -6.31
N PRO A 78 -9.42 -2.02 -7.31
CA PRO A 78 -8.96 -1.75 -8.67
C PRO A 78 -8.00 -0.56 -8.74
N HIS A 79 -8.29 0.53 -8.01
CA HIS A 79 -7.41 1.69 -7.96
C HIS A 79 -6.12 1.38 -7.18
N ALA A 80 -6.23 0.65 -6.06
CA ALA A 80 -5.06 0.23 -5.29
C ALA A 80 -4.07 -0.56 -6.16
N VAL A 81 -4.58 -1.48 -6.98
CA VAL A 81 -3.76 -2.31 -7.87
C VAL A 81 -3.11 -1.50 -8.99
N ILE A 82 -3.81 -0.52 -9.59
CA ILE A 82 -3.21 0.41 -10.59
C ILE A 82 -2.00 1.13 -9.98
N ALA A 83 -2.15 1.64 -8.76
CA ALA A 83 -1.05 2.30 -8.06
C ALA A 83 0.06 1.32 -7.70
N LEU A 84 -0.30 0.14 -7.16
CA LEU A 84 0.64 -0.89 -6.72
C LEU A 84 1.55 -1.38 -7.85
N GLU A 85 0.98 -1.78 -8.99
CA GLU A 85 1.76 -2.26 -10.13
C GLU A 85 2.70 -1.18 -10.67
N LYS A 86 2.23 0.06 -10.72
CA LYS A 86 3.07 1.17 -11.15
C LYS A 86 4.22 1.41 -10.17
N LEU A 87 3.97 1.43 -8.86
CA LEU A 87 5.02 1.59 -7.86
C LEU A 87 6.10 0.51 -7.99
N ILE A 88 5.70 -0.76 -8.20
CA ILE A 88 6.62 -1.89 -8.41
C ILE A 88 7.52 -1.64 -9.63
N VAL A 89 6.92 -1.24 -10.76
CA VAL A 89 7.65 -0.93 -12.00
C VAL A 89 8.62 0.24 -11.83
N LEU A 90 8.26 1.23 -11.03
CA LEU A 90 9.10 2.41 -10.83
C LEU A 90 10.25 2.17 -9.83
N GLY A 91 10.22 1.07 -9.07
CA GLY A 91 11.34 0.62 -8.25
C GLY A 91 10.98 0.20 -6.82
N ALA A 92 9.74 0.42 -6.38
CA ALA A 92 9.33 0.07 -5.02
C ALA A 92 9.43 -1.45 -4.78
N LYS A 93 9.86 -1.82 -3.57
CA LYS A 93 10.05 -3.20 -3.12
C LYS A 93 9.30 -3.50 -1.82
N ARG A 94 9.16 -2.51 -0.95
CA ARG A 94 8.44 -2.59 0.32
C ARG A 94 7.32 -1.58 0.27
N ILE A 95 6.09 -2.08 0.29
CA ILE A 95 4.90 -1.26 0.11
C ILE A 95 4.01 -1.45 1.33
N LEU A 96 3.79 -0.35 2.05
CA LEU A 96 2.87 -0.27 3.16
C LEU A 96 1.59 0.41 2.70
N VAL A 97 0.45 0.04 3.29
CA VAL A 97 -0.84 0.68 3.04
C VAL A 97 -1.33 1.30 4.34
N LEU A 98 -1.68 2.59 4.29
CA LEU A 98 -2.36 3.30 5.36
C LEU A 98 -3.78 3.62 4.92
N GLY A 99 -4.74 3.12 5.69
CA GLY A 99 -6.15 3.36 5.50
C GLY A 99 -6.90 3.18 6.81
N TRP A 100 -8.22 3.32 6.73
CA TRP A 100 -9.13 3.09 7.85
C TRP A 100 -10.00 1.87 7.53
N CYS A 101 -10.49 1.22 8.58
CA CYS A 101 -11.43 0.13 8.46
C CYS A 101 -12.55 0.29 9.49
N GLY A 102 -13.73 -0.26 9.16
CA GLY A 102 -14.75 -0.51 10.15
C GLY A 102 -14.38 -1.75 10.98
N SER A 103 -14.84 -1.78 12.23
CA SER A 103 -14.70 -2.97 13.07
C SER A 103 -15.97 -3.82 13.04
N LEU A 104 -15.81 -5.13 12.91
CA LEU A 104 -16.83 -6.14 13.21
C LEU A 104 -16.68 -6.71 14.63
N GLN A 105 -15.60 -6.34 15.32
CA GLN A 105 -15.28 -6.77 16.68
C GLN A 105 -15.78 -5.74 17.69
N PRO A 106 -16.55 -6.14 18.71
CA PRO A 106 -17.13 -5.21 19.68
C PRO A 106 -16.07 -4.50 20.55
N ASP A 107 -14.91 -5.12 20.72
CA ASP A 107 -13.85 -4.62 21.61
C ASP A 107 -12.88 -3.64 20.93
N LEU A 108 -12.92 -3.52 19.60
CA LEU A 108 -12.12 -2.54 18.87
C LEU A 108 -12.83 -1.18 18.85
N ARG A 109 -12.12 -0.15 19.30
CA ARG A 109 -12.61 1.22 19.43
C ARG A 109 -12.08 2.11 18.31
N ILE A 110 -12.78 3.23 18.09
CA ILE A 110 -12.31 4.27 17.16
C ILE A 110 -10.92 4.74 17.60
N GLY A 111 -9.96 4.69 16.68
CA GLY A 111 -8.58 5.09 16.92
C GLY A 111 -7.63 3.94 17.31
N ASP A 112 -8.15 2.72 17.52
CA ASP A 112 -7.30 1.56 17.72
C ASP A 112 -6.50 1.24 16.44
N LEU A 113 -5.24 0.86 16.62
CA LEU A 113 -4.37 0.46 15.52
C LEU A 113 -4.56 -1.02 15.21
N VAL A 114 -4.75 -1.33 13.93
CA VAL A 114 -4.87 -2.71 13.45
C VAL A 114 -3.72 -3.01 12.48
N ILE A 115 -3.06 -4.15 12.67
CA ILE A 115 -2.08 -4.70 11.73
C ILE A 115 -2.73 -5.92 11.06
N PRO A 116 -3.16 -5.80 9.79
CA PRO A 116 -3.69 -6.94 9.05
C PRO A 116 -2.61 -8.01 8.83
N ALA A 117 -2.88 -9.25 9.22
CA ALA A 117 -2.01 -10.40 8.97
C ALA A 117 -2.49 -11.24 7.77
N ARG A 118 -3.81 -11.33 7.59
CA ARG A 118 -4.50 -12.08 6.54
C ARG A 118 -5.71 -11.29 6.05
N ALA A 119 -6.20 -11.58 4.85
CA ALA A 119 -7.41 -10.97 4.33
C ALA A 119 -8.40 -12.00 3.76
N ILE A 120 -9.69 -11.81 4.06
CA ILE A 120 -10.79 -12.38 3.29
C ILE A 120 -11.07 -11.42 2.13
N SER A 121 -11.02 -11.92 0.90
CA SER A 121 -11.11 -11.10 -0.31
C SER A 121 -12.48 -11.22 -0.98
N GLU A 122 -13.32 -10.21 -0.81
CA GLU A 122 -14.60 -10.05 -1.54
C GLU A 122 -14.64 -8.79 -2.44
N GLU A 123 -13.54 -8.05 -2.52
CA GLU A 123 -13.40 -6.81 -3.31
C GLU A 123 -13.44 -7.00 -4.85
N GLY A 124 -13.36 -8.24 -5.33
CA GLY A 124 -13.57 -8.60 -6.73
C GLY A 124 -12.39 -8.41 -7.69
N THR A 125 -11.29 -7.77 -7.32
CA THR A 125 -10.06 -7.59 -8.14
C THR A 125 -9.11 -8.77 -8.00
N SER A 126 -8.88 -9.24 -6.77
CA SER A 126 -7.85 -10.25 -6.45
C SER A 126 -8.09 -11.58 -7.16
N LYS A 127 -9.36 -11.95 -7.38
CA LYS A 127 -9.75 -13.16 -8.13
C LYS A 127 -9.29 -13.16 -9.60
N HIS A 128 -8.93 -11.99 -10.14
CA HIS A 128 -8.41 -11.84 -11.50
C HIS A 128 -6.88 -11.97 -11.56
N TYR A 129 -6.21 -12.03 -10.42
CA TYR A 129 -4.78 -12.29 -10.34
C TYR A 129 -4.52 -13.80 -10.19
N PRO A 130 -3.47 -14.35 -10.83
CA PRO A 130 -3.12 -15.77 -10.75
C PRO A 130 -2.40 -16.08 -9.41
N VAL A 131 -2.91 -15.53 -8.31
CA VAL A 131 -2.50 -15.88 -6.95
C VAL A 131 -3.32 -17.08 -6.52
N GLY A 132 -2.73 -18.00 -5.75
CA GLY A 132 -3.41 -19.22 -5.30
C GLY A 132 -4.71 -18.94 -4.53
N HIS A 133 -5.49 -19.98 -4.26
CA HIS A 133 -6.74 -19.85 -3.49
C HIS A 133 -6.54 -19.65 -1.98
N GLU A 134 -5.29 -19.53 -1.52
CA GLU A 134 -4.99 -19.25 -0.12
C GLU A 134 -5.35 -17.80 0.23
N ALA A 135 -5.74 -17.57 1.49
CA ALA A 135 -6.05 -16.21 1.94
C ALA A 135 -4.79 -15.33 1.79
N PRO A 136 -4.89 -14.14 1.16
CA PRO A 136 -3.76 -13.24 1.03
C PRO A 136 -3.16 -12.89 2.40
N GLU A 137 -1.84 -12.96 2.50
CA GLU A 137 -1.09 -12.62 3.71
C GLU A 137 -0.23 -11.37 3.49
N SER A 138 -0.02 -10.62 4.57
CA SER A 138 0.95 -9.52 4.58
C SER A 138 2.34 -10.00 4.98
N ASP A 139 3.38 -9.31 4.50
CA ASP A 139 4.77 -9.69 4.78
C ASP A 139 5.08 -9.71 6.28
N SER A 140 5.55 -10.86 6.78
CA SER A 140 5.81 -11.04 8.21
C SER A 140 6.93 -10.14 8.75
N GLY A 141 7.91 -9.79 7.91
CA GLY A 141 9.01 -8.89 8.27
C GLY A 141 8.52 -7.46 8.48
N LEU A 142 7.74 -6.93 7.52
CA LEU A 142 7.10 -5.63 7.63
C LEU A 142 6.16 -5.56 8.83
N ASN A 143 5.38 -6.61 9.06
CA ASN A 143 4.54 -6.72 10.25
C ASN A 143 5.37 -6.58 11.52
N ARG A 144 6.45 -7.36 11.69
CA ARG A 144 7.32 -7.24 12.88
C ARG A 144 7.90 -5.84 13.05
N MET A 145 8.27 -5.17 11.96
CA MET A 145 8.77 -3.79 12.01
C MET A 145 7.69 -2.80 12.50
N LEU A 146 6.44 -2.93 12.00
CA LEU A 146 5.32 -2.12 12.46
C LEU A 146 5.02 -2.38 13.94
N GLU A 147 4.95 -3.65 14.34
CA GLU A 147 4.70 -4.03 15.73
C GLU A 147 5.75 -3.44 16.69
N ALA A 148 7.04 -3.52 16.33
CA ALA A 148 8.11 -2.91 17.12
C ALA A 148 7.97 -1.38 17.18
N SER A 149 7.77 -0.73 16.04
CA SER A 149 7.64 0.73 15.93
C SER A 149 6.45 1.30 16.74
N ILE A 150 5.35 0.54 16.83
CA ILE A 150 4.17 0.90 17.64
C ILE A 150 4.47 0.71 19.14
N ARG A 151 5.08 -0.42 19.53
CA ARG A 151 5.45 -0.69 20.93
C ARG A 151 6.47 0.32 21.46
N ASP A 152 7.46 0.70 20.67
CA ASP A 152 8.48 1.69 21.03
C ASP A 152 7.87 3.07 21.31
N ARG A 153 6.67 3.35 20.78
CA ARG A 153 5.90 4.58 21.02
C ARG A 153 4.91 4.45 22.18
N GLY A 154 4.95 3.35 22.94
CA GLY A 154 4.04 3.09 24.06
C GLY A 154 2.58 2.93 23.62
N ARG A 155 2.34 2.54 22.36
CA ARG A 155 1.00 2.33 21.80
C ARG A 155 0.70 0.83 21.73
N THR A 156 -0.59 0.50 21.75
CA THR A 156 -1.08 -0.85 21.54
C THR A 156 -1.62 -1.01 20.13
N PHE A 157 -1.71 -2.25 19.66
CA PHE A 157 -2.32 -2.60 18.40
C PHE A 157 -2.98 -3.99 18.51
N THR A 158 -3.92 -4.24 17.62
CA THR A 158 -4.50 -5.57 17.41
C THR A 158 -4.00 -6.12 16.08
N LYS A 159 -3.57 -7.38 16.05
CA LYS A 159 -3.17 -8.06 14.82
C LYS A 159 -4.20 -9.12 14.49
N GLY A 160 -4.65 -9.18 13.25
CA GLY A 160 -5.71 -10.11 12.89
C GLY A 160 -6.04 -10.13 11.41
N GLU A 161 -7.08 -10.87 11.09
CA GLU A 161 -7.64 -10.94 9.74
C GLU A 161 -8.53 -9.71 9.46
N ILE A 162 -8.53 -9.26 8.21
CA ILE A 162 -9.42 -8.21 7.71
C ILE A 162 -10.30 -8.75 6.59
N TRP A 163 -11.37 -8.03 6.28
CA TRP A 163 -12.24 -8.33 5.15
C TRP A 163 -12.22 -7.14 4.18
N THR A 164 -11.84 -7.40 2.93
CA THR A 164 -11.91 -6.42 1.85
C THR A 164 -13.17 -6.67 1.02
N THR A 165 -13.94 -5.61 0.77
CA THR A 165 -15.25 -5.64 0.10
C THR A 165 -15.26 -4.76 -1.15
#